data_AF-A0A7C5VFG3-F1
#
_entry.id   AF-A0A7C5VFG3-F1
#
_cell.length_a   1.000
_cell.length_b   1.000
_cell.length_c   1.000
_cell.angle_alpha   90.00
_cell.angle_beta   90.00
_cell.angle_gamma   90.00
#
_symmetry.space_group_name_H-M   'P 1'
#
loop_
_entity.id
_entity.type
_entity.pdbx_description
1 polymer ?
#
loop_
_entity_poly.entity_id
_entity_poly.type
_entity_poly.pdbx_seq_one_letter_code
_entity_poly.pdbx_strand_id
1 'polypeptide(L)'
;MPIKYNPFTGKYEYAEEDQEPTWNEYEGAYEFGRPEETAYSPFTRRYSKRGEGLVDKWNPYRNRYETVPEDWELSQNPYTGEYEFGPKG
;
A
#
# COMPACT_ATOMS: atom_id res chain seq x y z
N MET A 1 7.65 -6.80 6.98
CA MET A 1 6.20 -6.88 6.66
C MET A 1 5.94 -8.07 5.74
N PRO A 2 4.96 -8.93 6.05
CA PRO A 2 4.54 -10.01 5.16
C PRO A 2 3.81 -9.50 3.92
N ILE A 3 3.80 -10.33 2.88
CA ILE A 3 2.86 -10.19 1.76
C ILE A 3 1.58 -10.95 2.15
N LYS A 4 0.44 -10.26 2.12
CA LYS A 4 -0.87 -10.83 2.43
C LYS A 4 -1.77 -10.82 1.18
N TYR A 5 -2.60 -11.85 1.06
CA TYR A 5 -3.64 -11.90 0.01
C TYR A 5 -4.90 -11.19 0.51
N ASN A 6 -5.35 -10.19 -0.23
CA ASN A 6 -6.60 -9.49 0.03
C ASN A 6 -7.74 -10.20 -0.72
N PRO A 7 -8.64 -10.94 -0.05
CA PRO A 7 -9.68 -11.73 -0.71
C PRO A 7 -10.74 -10.88 -1.42
N PHE A 8 -10.86 -9.59 -1.07
CA PHE A 8 -11.84 -8.69 -1.68
C PHE A 8 -11.33 -8.08 -2.99
N THR A 9 -10.01 -7.94 -3.15
CA THR A 9 -9.40 -7.36 -4.37
C THR A 9 -8.72 -8.40 -5.24
N GLY A 10 -8.45 -9.59 -4.70
CA GLY A 10 -7.71 -10.65 -5.39
C GLY A 10 -6.20 -10.37 -5.53
N LYS A 11 -5.65 -9.45 -4.74
CA LYS A 11 -4.27 -8.97 -4.87
C LYS A 11 -3.39 -9.41 -3.70
N TYR A 12 -2.11 -9.57 -3.98
CA TYR A 12 -1.07 -9.72 -2.98
C TYR A 12 -0.46 -8.36 -2.68
N GLU A 13 -0.45 -7.97 -1.42
CA GLU A 13 -0.02 -6.64 -0.96
C GLU A 13 0.93 -6.78 0.25
N TYR A 14 1.94 -5.92 0.34
CA TYR A 14 2.68 -5.74 1.58
C TYR A 14 1.79 -5.04 2.62
N ALA A 15 1.74 -5.63 3.81
CA ALA A 15 0.95 -5.13 4.92
C ALA A 15 1.61 -5.50 6.27
N GLU A 16 1.35 -4.72 7.31
CA GLU A 16 1.77 -5.04 8.68
C GLU A 16 0.98 -6.24 9.22
N GLU A 17 1.50 -6.90 10.25
CA GLU A 17 0.89 -8.13 10.79
C GLU A 17 -0.52 -7.90 11.35
N ASP A 18 -0.75 -6.75 11.96
CA ASP A 18 -2.03 -6.33 12.55
C ASP A 18 -2.99 -5.69 11.53
N GLN A 19 -2.52 -5.36 10.33
CA GLN A 19 -3.39 -4.82 9.27
C GLN A 19 -4.30 -5.91 8.69
N GLU A 20 -5.57 -5.55 8.51
CA GLU A 20 -6.62 -6.40 7.96
C GLU A 20 -7.26 -5.74 6.73
N PRO A 21 -7.93 -6.50 5.85
CA PRO A 21 -8.67 -5.92 4.73
C PRO A 21 -9.75 -4.98 5.26
N THR A 22 -9.55 -3.69 5.01
CA THR A 22 -10.37 -2.59 5.52
C THR A 22 -11.04 -1.90 4.33
N TRP A 23 -12.34 -1.62 4.46
CA TRP A 23 -13.08 -0.83 3.48
C TRP A 23 -12.66 0.63 3.59
N ASN A 24 -12.17 1.19 2.48
CA ASN A 24 -11.91 2.62 2.36
C ASN A 24 -13.13 3.28 1.70
N GLU A 25 -13.91 3.99 2.52
CA GLU A 25 -15.14 4.68 2.14
C GLU A 25 -14.95 5.82 1.13
N TYR A 26 -13.75 6.41 1.08
CA TYR A 26 -13.42 7.49 0.15
C TYR A 26 -13.03 6.97 -1.23
N GLU A 27 -12.43 5.78 -1.28
CA GLU A 27 -11.98 5.14 -2.52
C GLU A 27 -12.99 4.13 -3.08
N GLY A 28 -13.96 3.70 -2.26
CA GLY A 28 -14.91 2.66 -2.63
C GLY A 28 -14.23 1.31 -2.90
N ALA A 29 -13.18 0.99 -2.15
CA ALA A 29 -12.39 -0.23 -2.34
C ALA A 29 -11.83 -0.78 -1.02
N TYR A 30 -11.49 -2.07 -1.00
CA TYR A 30 -10.74 -2.68 0.10
C TYR A 30 -9.23 -2.48 -0.09
N GLU A 31 -8.51 -2.26 1.01
CA GLU A 31 -7.05 -2.29 1.10
C GLU A 31 -6.63 -2.90 2.45
N PHE A 32 -5.37 -3.31 2.63
CA PHE A 32 -4.88 -3.62 3.97
C PHE A 32 -4.64 -2.32 4.77
N GLY A 33 -5.18 -2.23 5.97
CA GLY A 33 -5.10 -1.03 6.79
C GLY A 33 -5.75 -1.18 8.16
N ARG A 34 -6.03 -0.04 8.81
CA ARG A 34 -6.77 0.05 10.07
C ARG A 34 -8.01 0.93 9.89
N PRO A 35 -9.20 0.53 10.37
CA PRO A 35 -10.45 1.29 10.18
C PRO A 35 -10.39 2.74 10.68
N GLU A 36 -9.68 2.97 11.79
CA GLU A 36 -9.56 4.26 12.47
C GLU A 36 -8.55 5.21 11.81
N GLU A 37 -7.69 4.71 10.94
CA GLU A 37 -6.64 5.48 10.30
C GLU A 37 -7.07 5.93 8.91
N THR A 38 -6.72 7.16 8.51
CA THR A 38 -6.95 7.63 7.14
C THR A 38 -5.95 8.72 6.79
N ALA A 39 -5.16 8.50 5.75
CA ALA A 39 -4.19 9.46 5.23
C ALA A 39 -4.57 9.88 3.80
N TYR A 40 -4.45 11.16 3.47
CA TYR A 40 -4.63 11.67 2.12
C TYR A 40 -3.29 12.01 1.48
N SER A 41 -3.06 11.54 0.25
CA SER A 41 -1.91 11.91 -0.55
C SER A 41 -2.31 12.93 -1.63
N PRO A 42 -1.69 14.12 -1.68
CA PRO A 42 -1.94 15.07 -2.77
C PRO A 42 -1.30 14.64 -4.11
N PHE A 43 -0.31 13.75 -4.09
CA PHE A 43 0.39 13.28 -5.29
C PHE A 43 -0.38 12.16 -5.99
N THR A 44 -0.95 11.23 -5.23
CA THR A 44 -1.81 10.18 -5.79
C THR A 44 -3.28 10.62 -5.87
N ARG A 45 -3.67 11.66 -5.10
CA ARG A 45 -5.04 12.14 -4.91
C ARG A 45 -5.96 11.08 -4.32
N ARG A 46 -5.42 10.22 -3.46
CA ARG A 46 -6.13 9.08 -2.86
C ARG A 46 -6.07 9.13 -1.34
N TYR A 47 -7.10 8.57 -0.73
CA TYR A 47 -7.11 8.24 0.68
C TYR A 47 -6.57 6.82 0.89
N SER A 48 -5.85 6.57 1.97
CA SER A 48 -5.39 5.24 2.37
C SER A 48 -5.64 4.97 3.84
N LYS A 49 -6.05 3.74 4.14
CA LYS A 49 -6.20 3.19 5.50
C LYS A 49 -4.91 2.54 6.02
N ARG A 50 -3.79 2.60 5.28
CA ARG A 50 -2.51 1.94 5.63
C ARG A 50 -1.78 2.54 6.85
N GLY A 51 -2.28 3.63 7.41
CA GLY A 51 -1.78 4.20 8.66
C GLY A 51 -0.88 5.42 8.53
N GLU A 52 -0.22 5.74 9.64
CA GLU A 52 0.67 6.91 9.75
C GLU A 52 2.07 6.63 9.20
N GLY A 53 2.86 7.69 8.98
CA GLY A 53 4.24 7.57 8.48
C GLY A 53 4.38 7.22 6.99
N LEU A 54 3.27 7.30 6.24
CA LEU A 54 3.30 7.15 4.79
C LEU A 54 3.87 8.41 4.12
N VAL A 55 4.70 8.18 3.10
CA VAL A 55 5.26 9.21 2.23
C VAL A 55 4.97 8.85 0.78
N ASP A 56 4.94 9.87 -0.08
CA ASP A 56 4.79 9.68 -1.51
C ASP A 56 6.16 9.49 -2.16
N LYS A 57 6.36 8.32 -2.77
CA LYS A 57 7.59 7.99 -3.50
C LYS A 57 7.29 7.75 -4.97
N TRP A 58 8.15 8.25 -5.85
CA TRP A 58 8.04 8.03 -7.28
C TRP A 58 8.52 6.64 -7.67
N ASN A 59 7.64 5.83 -8.26
CA ASN A 59 7.98 4.54 -8.85
C ASN A 59 8.27 4.72 -10.36
N PRO A 60 9.54 4.67 -10.80
CA PRO A 60 9.89 4.87 -12.21
C PRO A 60 9.47 3.70 -13.11
N TYR A 61 9.29 2.50 -12.56
CA TYR A 61 8.85 1.32 -13.33
C TYR A 61 7.36 1.36 -13.66
N ARG A 62 6.57 2.08 -12.85
CA ARG A 62 5.11 2.24 -13.04
C ARG A 62 4.72 3.66 -13.46
N ASN A 63 5.69 4.56 -13.58
CA ASN A 63 5.53 5.96 -13.95
C ASN A 63 4.44 6.68 -13.13
N ARG A 64 4.45 6.50 -11.81
CA ARG A 64 3.50 7.10 -10.87
C ARG A 64 4.06 7.21 -9.45
N TYR A 65 3.45 8.06 -8.63
CA TYR A 65 3.68 8.07 -7.19
C TYR A 65 2.96 6.90 -6.51
N GLU A 66 3.57 6.38 -5.44
CA GLU A 66 3.00 5.39 -4.53
C GLU A 66 3.11 5.93 -3.10
N THR A 67 2.02 5.81 -2.33
CA THR A 67 1.95 6.22 -0.92
C THR A 67 2.31 5.01 -0.05
N VAL A 68 3.49 5.04 0.56
CA VAL A 68 4.10 3.88 1.23
C VAL A 68 4.93 4.31 2.44
N PRO A 69 5.28 3.41 3.37
CA PRO A 69 6.19 3.72 4.47
C PRO A 69 7.54 4.31 4.02
N GLU A 70 8.09 5.20 4.85
CA GLU A 70 9.32 5.95 4.54
C GLU A 70 10.57 5.07 4.39
N ASP A 71 10.62 3.91 5.04
CA ASP A 71 11.75 2.98 4.97
C ASP A 71 11.68 1.99 3.79
N TRP A 72 10.58 1.98 3.02
CA TRP A 72 10.43 1.07 1.89
C TRP A 72 11.34 1.41 0.71
N GLU A 73 11.92 0.37 0.10
CA GLU A 73 12.78 0.47 -1.08
C GLU A 73 12.07 -0.21 -2.28
N LEU A 74 12.43 0.19 -3.50
CA LEU A 74 11.91 -0.46 -4.71
C LEU A 74 12.39 -1.92 -4.75
N SER A 75 11.45 -2.86 -4.78
CA SER A 75 11.72 -4.28 -4.91
C SER A 75 10.72 -4.92 -5.86
N GLN A 76 11.05 -6.11 -6.37
CA GLN A 76 10.14 -6.87 -7.21
C GLN A 76 9.23 -7.71 -6.30
N ASN A 77 7.92 -7.53 -6.43
CA ASN A 77 6.95 -8.40 -5.78
C ASN A 77 7.03 -9.81 -6.42
N PRO A 78 7.33 -10.87 -5.66
CA PRO A 78 7.55 -12.21 -6.21
C PRO A 78 6.27 -12.89 -6.74
N TYR A 79 5.09 -12.40 -6.37
CA TYR A 79 3.81 -12.96 -6.79
C TYR A 79 3.26 -12.30 -8.06
N THR A 80 3.55 -11.01 -8.27
CA THR A 80 3.06 -10.25 -9.43
C THR A 80 4.14 -9.99 -10.48
N GLY A 81 5.41 -10.05 -10.09
CA GLY A 81 6.57 -9.67 -10.92
C GLY A 81 6.72 -8.15 -11.12
N GLU A 82 5.83 -7.35 -10.53
CA GLU A 82 5.88 -5.89 -10.63
C GLU A 82 6.92 -5.30 -9.67
N TYR A 83 7.57 -4.20 -10.08
CA TYR A 83 8.37 -3.39 -9.18
C TYR A 83 7.46 -2.44 -8.41
N GLU A 84 7.47 -2.55 -7.09
CA GLU A 84 6.74 -1.70 -6.17
C GLU A 84 7.61 -1.39 -4.95
N PHE A 85 7.28 -0.33 -4.22
CA PHE A 85 7.94 -0.12 -2.93
C PHE A 85 7.53 -1.26 -1.99
N GLY A 86 8.51 -1.83 -1.29
CA GLY A 86 8.31 -2.88 -0.29
C GLY A 86 9.29 -2.73 0.87
N PRO A 87 9.07 -3.46 1.97
CA PRO A 87 9.95 -3.44 3.13
C PRO A 87 11.38 -3.83 2.72
N LYS A 88 12.36 -3.22 3.37
CA LYS A 88 13.77 -3.59 3.21
C LYS A 88 13.95 -5.08 3.57
N GLY A 89 14.62 -5.81 2.67
CA GLY A 89 14.88 -7.25 2.81
C GLY A 89 15.80 -7.60 3.98
#